data_AF-A0A7S1WFL6-F1
#
_entry.id   AF-A0A7S1WFL6-F1
#
_cell.length_a   1.000
_cell.length_b   1.000
_cell.length_c   1.000
_cell.angle_alpha   90.00
_cell.angle_beta   90.00
_cell.angle_gamma   90.00
#
_symmetry.space_group_name_H-M   'P 1'
#
loop_
_entity.id
_entity.type
_entity.pdbx_description
1 polymer ?
#
loop_
_entity_poly.entity_id
_entity_poly.type
_entity_poly.pdbx_seq_one_letter_code
_entity_poly.pdbx_strand_id
1 'polypeptide(L)'
;PRTLQSHYLAGDGLGLFVLGLTLYATVFSGYTLLGVPGSAYRVGYLAFYWVPGQAAITVAQLFVAPRLFKLAKIRHYITPSAYLLERYGCHVIRVASALCFVVPMFVYVVAQLKSMANLMDGLTQSKEWSTASVVVLAAVMLLYESLGGMTSVAFTDVVQGFLMITGFVAMFFISTLEFGGLEHAGPLMRQKDPALTAVPDGASMTRWVSWCILIGVSYPFNPIWLQRLFAAKGSRDLRV
;
A
#
# COMPACT_ATOMS: atom_id res chain seq x y z
N PRO A 1 -16.30 20.87 -18.53
CA PRO A 1 -15.61 19.61 -18.92
C PRO A 1 -14.50 19.26 -17.92
N ARG A 2 -14.50 18.06 -17.33
CA ARG A 2 -13.41 17.62 -16.47
C ARG A 2 -12.15 17.39 -17.32
N THR A 3 -11.07 18.09 -17.03
CA THR A 3 -9.77 17.85 -17.66
C THR A 3 -9.15 16.58 -17.10
N LEU A 4 -8.26 15.92 -17.85
CA LEU A 4 -7.54 14.73 -17.37
C LEU A 4 -6.81 14.99 -16.04
N GLN A 5 -6.25 16.20 -15.86
CA GLN A 5 -5.65 16.61 -14.59
C GLN A 5 -6.66 16.64 -13.44
N SER A 6 -7.86 17.19 -13.65
CA SER A 6 -8.90 17.20 -12.61
C SER A 6 -9.31 15.79 -12.19
N HIS A 7 -9.40 14.85 -13.14
CA HIS A 7 -9.82 13.49 -12.89
C HIS A 7 -8.72 12.65 -12.21
N TYR A 8 -7.47 12.72 -12.67
CA TYR A 8 -6.38 11.87 -12.16
C TYR A 8 -5.57 12.48 -11.02
N LEU A 9 -5.57 13.81 -10.86
CA LEU A 9 -4.74 14.54 -9.88
C LEU A 9 -5.56 15.39 -8.89
N ALA A 10 -6.88 15.21 -8.84
CA ALA A 10 -7.78 15.93 -7.94
C ALA A 10 -7.79 17.46 -8.11
N GLY A 11 -7.58 17.96 -9.34
CA GLY A 11 -7.69 19.39 -9.68
C GLY A 11 -6.62 20.24 -8.99
N ASP A 12 -7.00 20.99 -7.96
CA ASP A 12 -6.11 21.84 -7.15
C ASP A 12 -5.14 21.03 -6.25
N GLY A 13 -5.33 19.71 -6.21
CA GLY A 13 -4.52 18.77 -5.46
C GLY A 13 -5.02 18.51 -4.04
N LEU A 14 -4.51 17.43 -3.45
CA LEU A 14 -4.84 16.95 -2.12
C LEU A 14 -3.98 17.67 -1.08
N GLY A 15 -4.61 18.25 -0.06
CA GLY A 15 -3.90 18.82 1.10
C GLY A 15 -3.27 17.73 1.96
N LEU A 16 -2.32 18.13 2.82
CA LEU A 16 -1.52 17.22 3.66
C LEU A 16 -2.31 16.13 4.38
N PHE A 17 -3.40 16.49 5.04
CA PHE A 17 -4.19 15.55 5.82
C PHE A 17 -4.83 14.45 4.95
N VAL A 18 -5.49 14.86 3.86
CA VAL A 18 -6.14 13.94 2.92
C VAL A 18 -5.08 13.09 2.22
N LEU A 19 -3.97 13.70 1.80
CA LEU A 19 -2.85 13.00 1.17
C LEU A 19 -2.25 11.96 2.11
N GLY A 20 -1.97 12.31 3.36
CA GLY A 20 -1.42 11.41 4.37
C GLY A 20 -2.31 10.20 4.64
N LEU A 21 -3.63 10.41 4.80
CA LEU A 21 -4.58 9.31 4.97
C LEU A 21 -4.73 8.46 3.71
N THR A 22 -4.70 9.08 2.53
CA THR A 22 -4.73 8.38 1.24
C THR A 22 -3.51 7.48 1.08
N LEU A 23 -2.32 8.00 1.38
CA LEU A 23 -1.08 7.23 1.40
C LEU A 23 -1.10 6.11 2.44
N TYR A 24 -1.64 6.38 3.63
CA TYR A 24 -1.82 5.38 4.69
C TYR A 24 -2.74 4.24 4.24
N ALA A 25 -3.98 4.53 3.82
CA ALA A 25 -4.93 3.52 3.38
C ALA A 25 -4.40 2.68 2.21
N THR A 26 -3.57 3.28 1.36
CA THR A 26 -2.90 2.60 0.26
C THR A 26 -1.84 1.60 0.72
N VAL A 27 -1.02 1.96 1.71
CA VAL A 27 -0.01 1.06 2.29
C VAL A 27 -0.67 -0.06 3.07
N PHE A 28 -1.69 0.28 3.86
CA PHE A 28 -2.44 -0.69 4.65
C PHE A 28 -3.57 -1.27 3.80
N SER A 29 -3.20 -2.16 2.90
CA SER A 29 -4.10 -2.83 1.97
C SER A 29 -4.62 -4.18 2.51
N GLY A 30 -5.47 -4.88 1.75
CA GLY A 30 -5.92 -6.25 2.10
C GLY A 30 -4.77 -7.23 2.34
N TYR A 31 -3.69 -7.12 1.54
CA TYR A 31 -2.46 -7.87 1.79
C TYR A 31 -1.80 -7.51 3.14
N THR A 32 -1.82 -6.24 3.55
CA THR A 32 -1.22 -5.83 4.82
C THR A 32 -2.06 -6.31 6.00
N LEU A 33 -3.39 -6.28 5.86
CA LEU A 33 -4.33 -6.76 6.87
C LEU A 33 -4.31 -8.28 7.06
N LEU A 34 -4.20 -9.07 5.99
CA LEU A 34 -4.25 -10.54 6.07
C LEU A 34 -2.91 -11.21 5.83
N GLY A 35 -2.14 -10.73 4.85
CA GLY A 35 -0.89 -11.33 4.42
C GLY A 35 0.23 -11.17 5.45
N VAL A 36 0.38 -9.98 6.04
CA VAL A 36 1.43 -9.72 7.05
C VAL A 36 1.16 -10.49 8.35
N PRO A 37 -0.04 -10.42 8.98
CA PRO A 37 -0.35 -11.27 10.13
C PRO A 37 -0.31 -12.76 9.81
N GLY A 38 -0.78 -13.17 8.62
CA GLY A 38 -0.68 -14.56 8.19
C GLY A 38 0.76 -15.04 8.03
N SER A 39 1.67 -14.15 7.59
CA SER A 39 3.12 -14.43 7.57
C SER A 39 3.66 -14.56 9.00
N ALA A 40 3.34 -13.61 9.88
CA ALA A 40 3.76 -13.64 11.28
C ALA A 40 3.24 -14.88 12.01
N TYR A 41 2.03 -15.35 11.70
CA TYR A 41 1.47 -16.59 12.24
C TYR A 41 2.27 -17.84 11.83
N ARG A 42 2.86 -17.84 10.61
CA ARG A 42 3.63 -18.98 10.09
C ARG A 42 5.09 -18.96 10.50
N VAL A 43 5.74 -17.80 10.54
CA VAL A 43 7.19 -17.68 10.75
C VAL A 43 7.57 -16.95 12.05
N GLY A 44 6.58 -16.51 12.82
CA GLY A 44 6.77 -15.83 14.09
C GLY A 44 7.58 -14.55 13.95
N TYR A 45 8.58 -14.39 14.84
CA TYR A 45 9.46 -13.22 14.88
C TYR A 45 10.31 -13.06 13.61
N LEU A 46 10.43 -14.09 12.79
CA LEU A 46 11.08 -13.92 11.50
C LEU A 46 10.30 -12.97 10.56
N ALA A 47 9.02 -12.67 10.83
CA ALA A 47 8.25 -11.69 10.06
C ALA A 47 8.59 -10.24 10.39
N PHE A 48 9.42 -9.95 11.41
CA PHE A 48 9.77 -8.58 11.78
C PHE A 48 10.55 -7.82 10.69
N TYR A 49 11.04 -8.49 9.64
CA TYR A 49 11.67 -7.83 8.49
C TYR A 49 10.79 -6.76 7.84
N TRP A 50 9.46 -6.86 7.97
CA TRP A 50 8.52 -5.84 7.46
C TRP A 50 8.79 -4.44 8.05
N VAL A 51 9.24 -4.35 9.29
CA VAL A 51 9.49 -3.07 9.99
C VAL A 51 10.67 -2.30 9.39
N PRO A 52 11.91 -2.83 9.32
CA PRO A 52 13.03 -2.13 8.69
C PRO A 52 12.79 -1.91 7.19
N GLY A 53 12.01 -2.78 6.53
CA GLY A 53 11.63 -2.56 5.15
C GLY A 53 10.74 -1.35 4.93
N GLN A 54 9.71 -1.18 5.74
CA GLN A 54 8.87 0.01 5.68
C GLN A 54 9.68 1.27 5.97
N ALA A 55 10.61 1.21 6.93
CA ALA A 55 11.54 2.31 7.20
C ALA A 55 12.42 2.63 5.97
N ALA A 56 12.94 1.60 5.28
CA ALA A 56 13.74 1.78 4.07
C ALA A 56 12.94 2.48 2.94
N ILE A 57 11.67 2.11 2.77
CA ILE A 57 10.75 2.77 1.83
C ILE A 57 10.60 4.25 2.19
N THR A 58 10.28 4.57 3.44
CA THR A 58 10.08 5.95 3.90
C THR A 58 11.34 6.79 3.68
N VAL A 59 12.50 6.26 4.08
CA VAL A 59 13.79 6.93 3.88
C VAL A 59 14.05 7.21 2.41
N ALA A 60 13.87 6.21 1.53
CA ALA A 60 14.07 6.39 0.11
C ALA A 60 13.11 7.41 -0.51
N GLN A 61 11.86 7.46 -0.03
CA GLN A 61 10.88 8.44 -0.48
C GLN A 61 11.25 9.87 -0.14
N LEU A 62 11.86 10.12 1.03
CA LEU A 62 12.33 11.46 1.40
C LEU A 62 13.33 12.04 0.38
N PHE A 63 14.09 11.19 -0.32
CA PHE A 63 15.01 11.62 -1.37
C PHE A 63 14.33 11.79 -2.73
N VAL A 64 13.41 10.89 -3.10
CA VAL A 64 12.80 10.85 -4.43
C VAL A 64 11.61 11.80 -4.56
N ALA A 65 10.72 11.81 -3.57
CA ALA A 65 9.43 12.50 -3.65
C ALA A 65 9.55 14.02 -3.88
N PRO A 66 10.40 14.79 -3.15
CA PRO A 66 10.44 16.24 -3.30
C PRO A 66 10.90 16.68 -4.69
N ARG A 67 11.86 15.97 -5.29
CA ARG A 67 12.41 16.30 -6.61
C ARG A 67 11.40 15.97 -7.71
N LEU A 68 10.79 14.79 -7.63
CA LEU A 68 9.87 14.32 -8.65
C LEU A 68 8.54 15.10 -8.61
N PHE A 69 8.07 15.48 -7.43
CA PHE A 69 6.92 16.37 -7.27
C PHE A 69 7.12 17.74 -7.94
N LYS A 70 8.24 18.40 -7.64
CA LYS A 70 8.55 19.72 -8.23
C LYS A 70 8.56 19.63 -9.75
N LEU A 71 9.19 18.59 -10.29
CA LEU A 71 9.26 18.39 -11.72
C LEU A 71 7.87 18.12 -12.32
N ALA A 72 7.06 17.27 -11.68
CA ALA A 72 5.69 16.98 -12.11
C ALA A 72 4.80 18.21 -12.13
N LYS A 73 4.91 19.12 -11.14
CA LYS A 73 4.16 20.38 -11.11
C LYS A 73 4.60 21.35 -12.21
N ILE A 74 5.91 21.52 -12.43
CA ILE A 74 6.44 22.43 -13.46
C ILE A 74 6.12 21.95 -14.88
N ARG A 75 6.18 20.62 -15.10
CA ARG A 75 5.99 20.00 -16.41
C ARG A 75 4.59 19.43 -16.64
N HIS A 76 3.69 19.59 -15.67
CA HIS A 76 2.31 19.14 -15.74
C HIS A 76 2.15 17.63 -16.04
N TYR A 77 3.02 16.79 -15.49
CA TYR A 77 2.95 15.34 -15.69
C TYR A 77 1.73 14.73 -14.99
N ILE A 78 1.01 13.87 -15.72
CA ILE A 78 -0.10 13.08 -15.20
C ILE A 78 0.34 11.65 -14.89
N THR A 79 1.32 11.12 -15.63
CA THR A 79 1.82 9.75 -15.45
C THR A 79 3.35 9.71 -15.33
N PRO A 80 3.92 8.73 -14.61
CA PRO A 80 5.36 8.54 -14.54
C PRO A 80 6.01 8.28 -15.90
N SER A 81 5.30 7.60 -16.81
CA SER A 81 5.77 7.35 -18.17
C SER A 81 5.89 8.63 -19.02
N ALA A 82 5.13 9.68 -18.71
CA ALA A 82 5.28 10.98 -19.37
C ALA A 82 6.63 11.63 -19.04
N TYR A 83 7.08 11.51 -17.79
CA TYR A 83 8.42 11.93 -17.38
C TYR A 83 9.51 11.18 -18.15
N LEU A 84 9.36 9.86 -18.32
CA LEU A 84 10.33 9.05 -19.08
C LEU A 84 10.35 9.42 -20.57
N LEU A 85 9.20 9.78 -21.16
CA LEU A 85 9.17 10.30 -22.53
C LEU A 85 9.95 11.60 -22.65
N GLU A 86 9.73 12.58 -21.76
CA GLU A 86 10.44 13.85 -21.81
C GLU A 86 11.95 13.64 -21.57
N ARG A 87 12.33 12.75 -20.66
CA ARG A 87 13.72 12.51 -20.30
C ARG A 87 14.53 11.83 -21.41
N TYR A 88 13.93 10.87 -22.11
CA TYR A 88 14.64 10.03 -23.09
C TYR A 88 14.24 10.30 -24.55
N GLY A 89 13.18 11.07 -24.80
CA GLY A 89 12.70 11.39 -26.15
C GLY A 89 12.18 10.18 -26.95
N CYS A 90 11.98 9.02 -26.31
CA CYS A 90 11.69 7.77 -26.99
C CYS A 90 10.29 7.24 -26.65
N HIS A 91 9.43 7.10 -27.67
CA HIS A 91 8.07 6.59 -27.49
C HIS A 91 8.05 5.12 -27.05
N VAL A 92 9.02 4.32 -27.49
CA VAL A 92 9.15 2.91 -27.07
C VAL A 92 9.38 2.83 -25.56
N ILE A 93 10.22 3.70 -24.99
CA ILE A 93 10.46 3.75 -23.54
C ILE A 93 9.19 4.17 -22.78
N ARG A 94 8.40 5.10 -23.33
CA ARG A 94 7.11 5.49 -22.73
C ARG A 94 6.14 4.30 -22.66
N VAL A 95 5.99 3.57 -23.76
CA VAL A 95 5.06 2.42 -23.83
C VAL A 95 5.58 1.27 -22.96
N ALA A 96 6.86 0.93 -23.07
CA ALA A 96 7.47 -0.12 -22.26
C ALA A 96 7.35 0.17 -20.76
N SER A 97 7.67 1.38 -20.32
CA SER A 97 7.51 1.77 -18.91
C SER A 97 6.05 1.75 -18.46
N ALA A 98 5.11 2.19 -19.30
CA ALA A 98 3.68 2.12 -18.97
C ALA A 98 3.24 0.67 -18.76
N LEU A 99 3.68 -0.27 -19.60
CA LEU A 99 3.41 -1.70 -19.41
C LEU A 99 4.05 -2.25 -18.13
N CYS A 100 5.29 -1.85 -17.83
CA CYS A 100 5.96 -2.22 -16.58
C CYS A 100 5.26 -1.68 -15.32
N PHE A 101 4.45 -0.63 -15.44
CA PHE A 101 3.61 -0.14 -14.35
C PHE A 101 2.24 -0.82 -14.31
N VAL A 102 1.58 -1.00 -15.46
CA VAL A 102 0.21 -1.53 -15.55
C VAL A 102 0.14 -3.02 -15.21
N VAL A 103 1.07 -3.84 -15.73
CA VAL A 103 1.00 -5.31 -15.54
C VAL A 103 1.11 -5.70 -14.06
N PRO A 104 2.09 -5.21 -13.28
CA PRO A 104 2.14 -5.50 -11.85
C PRO A 104 0.93 -4.94 -11.09
N MET A 105 0.39 -3.79 -11.52
CA MET A 105 -0.80 -3.21 -10.89
C MET A 105 -2.05 -4.04 -11.12
N PHE A 106 -2.20 -4.62 -12.30
CA PHE A 106 -3.27 -5.57 -12.57
C PHE A 106 -3.19 -6.77 -11.62
N VAL A 107 -2.00 -7.38 -11.49
CA VAL A 107 -1.77 -8.50 -10.56
C VAL A 107 -2.06 -8.08 -9.12
N TYR A 108 -1.64 -6.88 -8.72
CA TYR A 108 -1.92 -6.33 -7.40
C TYR A 108 -3.43 -6.20 -7.13
N VAL A 109 -4.21 -5.64 -8.05
CA VAL A 109 -5.67 -5.53 -7.90
C VAL A 109 -6.33 -6.91 -7.77
N VAL A 110 -5.91 -7.89 -8.58
CA VAL A 110 -6.41 -9.28 -8.45
C VAL A 110 -6.11 -9.85 -7.07
N ALA A 111 -4.91 -9.60 -6.52
CA ALA A 111 -4.55 -10.05 -5.18
C ALA A 111 -5.42 -9.40 -4.08
N GLN A 112 -5.84 -8.14 -4.26
CA GLN A 112 -6.75 -7.49 -3.32
C GLN A 112 -8.17 -8.04 -3.39
N LEU A 113 -8.69 -8.28 -4.58
CA LEU A 113 -10.00 -8.93 -4.76
C LEU A 113 -10.00 -10.34 -4.14
N LYS A 114 -8.92 -11.11 -4.30
CA LYS A 114 -8.75 -12.41 -3.64
C LYS A 114 -8.70 -12.28 -2.11
N SER A 115 -8.08 -11.22 -1.58
CA SER A 115 -8.05 -10.96 -0.14
C SER A 115 -9.46 -10.71 0.40
N MET A 116 -10.32 -10.00 -0.34
CA MET A 116 -11.73 -9.82 0.02
C MET A 116 -12.50 -11.14 0.03
N ALA A 117 -12.31 -12.00 -0.97
CA ALA A 117 -12.94 -13.33 -0.98
C ALA A 117 -12.57 -14.14 0.27
N ASN A 118 -11.28 -14.16 0.62
CA ASN A 118 -10.79 -14.86 1.81
C ASN A 118 -11.34 -14.26 3.11
N LEU A 119 -11.50 -12.93 3.18
CA LEU A 119 -12.15 -12.27 4.31
C LEU A 119 -13.60 -12.74 4.44
N MET A 120 -14.34 -12.75 3.34
CA MET A 120 -15.73 -13.18 3.34
C MET A 120 -15.86 -14.64 3.78
N ASP A 121 -15.03 -15.53 3.23
CA ASP A 121 -14.99 -16.95 3.61
C ASP A 121 -14.73 -17.14 5.12
N GLY A 122 -13.82 -16.35 5.68
CA GLY A 122 -13.51 -16.38 7.11
C GLY A 122 -14.66 -15.85 8.00
N LEU A 123 -15.41 -14.85 7.53
CA LEU A 123 -16.52 -14.27 8.27
C LEU A 123 -17.78 -15.14 8.24
N THR A 124 -18.11 -15.71 7.07
CA THR A 124 -19.30 -16.53 6.87
C THR A 124 -19.08 -18.00 7.20
N GLN A 125 -17.81 -18.41 7.34
CA GLN A 125 -17.40 -19.83 7.42
C GLN A 125 -17.91 -20.64 6.21
N SER A 126 -18.12 -19.98 5.06
CA SER A 126 -18.71 -20.54 3.85
C SER A 126 -18.17 -19.87 2.60
N LYS A 127 -17.95 -20.66 1.54
CA LYS A 127 -17.49 -20.17 0.23
C LYS A 127 -18.62 -19.68 -0.68
N GLU A 128 -19.86 -19.74 -0.23
CA GLU A 128 -21.02 -19.36 -1.04
C GLU A 128 -20.99 -17.88 -1.43
N TRP A 129 -20.46 -17.03 -0.54
CA TRP A 129 -20.48 -15.58 -0.70
C TRP A 129 -19.19 -14.98 -1.28
N SER A 130 -18.13 -15.75 -1.51
CA SER A 130 -16.83 -15.20 -1.94
C SER A 130 -16.94 -14.55 -3.31
N THR A 131 -17.53 -15.22 -4.30
CA THR A 131 -17.69 -14.67 -5.65
C THR A 131 -18.59 -13.43 -5.64
N ALA A 132 -19.73 -13.49 -4.95
CA ALA A 132 -20.67 -12.38 -4.88
C ALA A 132 -20.03 -11.14 -4.22
N SER A 133 -19.29 -11.33 -3.13
CA SER A 133 -18.60 -10.23 -2.43
C SER A 133 -17.54 -9.55 -3.29
N VAL A 134 -16.77 -10.32 -4.07
CA VAL A 134 -15.78 -9.78 -5.02
C VAL A 134 -16.46 -8.98 -6.14
N VAL A 135 -17.53 -9.51 -6.73
CA VAL A 135 -18.25 -8.83 -7.82
C VAL A 135 -18.87 -7.52 -7.33
N VAL A 136 -19.51 -7.54 -6.17
CA VAL A 136 -20.11 -6.33 -5.57
C VAL A 136 -19.03 -5.29 -5.26
N LEU A 137 -17.92 -5.70 -4.65
CA LEU A 137 -16.80 -4.80 -4.36
C LEU A 137 -16.25 -4.18 -5.65
N ALA A 138 -15.97 -4.99 -6.66
CA ALA A 138 -15.45 -4.52 -7.94
C ALA A 138 -16.42 -3.56 -8.63
N ALA A 139 -17.72 -3.85 -8.61
CA ALA A 139 -18.74 -2.97 -9.19
C ALA A 139 -18.80 -1.62 -8.46
N VAL A 140 -18.82 -1.61 -7.14
CA VAL A 140 -18.79 -0.37 -6.33
C VAL A 140 -17.54 0.43 -6.62
N MET A 141 -16.37 -0.23 -6.65
CA MET A 141 -15.09 0.39 -6.99
C MET A 141 -15.10 1.07 -8.36
N LEU A 142 -15.50 0.33 -9.40
CA LEU A 142 -15.57 0.85 -10.75
C LEU A 142 -16.53 2.05 -10.86
N LEU A 143 -17.67 2.00 -10.16
CA LEU A 143 -18.65 3.09 -10.17
C LEU A 143 -18.08 4.37 -9.55
N TYR A 144 -17.58 4.32 -8.31
CA TYR A 144 -17.11 5.54 -7.65
C TYR A 144 -15.81 6.08 -8.28
N GLU A 145 -14.96 5.21 -8.83
CA GLU A 145 -13.73 5.60 -9.50
C GLU A 145 -14.02 6.27 -10.84
N SER A 146 -14.85 5.64 -11.68
CA SER A 146 -15.21 6.18 -13.00
C SER A 146 -15.95 7.51 -12.90
N LEU A 147 -16.85 7.63 -11.92
CA LEU A 147 -17.66 8.84 -11.73
C LEU A 147 -16.91 9.93 -10.96
N GLY A 148 -15.94 9.57 -10.13
CA GLY A 148 -15.38 10.49 -9.13
C GLY A 148 -13.91 10.87 -9.34
N GLY A 149 -13.12 10.02 -10.00
CA GLY A 149 -11.68 10.20 -10.14
C GLY A 149 -10.94 10.24 -8.80
N MET A 150 -9.75 10.82 -8.79
CA MET A 150 -8.83 10.86 -7.64
C MET A 150 -9.43 11.50 -6.40
N THR A 151 -10.32 12.49 -6.53
CA THR A 151 -10.98 13.12 -5.37
C THR A 151 -11.91 12.15 -4.66
N SER A 152 -12.66 11.33 -5.40
CA SER A 152 -13.53 10.28 -4.83
C SER A 152 -12.71 9.20 -4.15
N VAL A 153 -11.64 8.74 -4.82
CA VAL A 153 -10.68 7.78 -4.26
C VAL A 153 -10.08 8.30 -2.95
N ALA A 154 -9.63 9.56 -2.92
CA ALA A 154 -9.05 10.15 -1.72
C ALA A 154 -10.06 10.24 -0.56
N PHE A 155 -11.33 10.53 -0.85
CA PHE A 155 -12.38 10.55 0.17
C PHE A 155 -12.67 9.15 0.72
N THR A 156 -12.78 8.14 -0.16
CA THR A 156 -12.94 6.75 0.28
C THR A 156 -11.74 6.28 1.10
N ASP A 157 -10.52 6.65 0.71
CA ASP A 157 -9.30 6.30 1.42
C ASP A 157 -9.27 6.94 2.83
N VAL A 158 -9.76 8.17 3.00
CA VAL A 158 -9.88 8.82 4.32
C VAL A 158 -10.80 8.01 5.25
N VAL A 159 -12.00 7.65 4.76
CA VAL A 159 -12.96 6.86 5.54
C VAL A 159 -12.38 5.49 5.89
N GLN A 160 -11.79 4.80 4.91
CA GLN A 160 -11.14 3.50 5.12
C GLN A 160 -9.97 3.61 6.10
N GLY A 161 -9.13 4.65 5.98
CA GLY A 161 -8.02 4.90 6.89
C GLY A 161 -8.47 4.98 8.35
N PHE A 162 -9.55 5.70 8.64
CA PHE A 162 -10.12 5.74 9.99
C PHE A 162 -10.65 4.39 10.47
N LEU A 163 -11.38 3.66 9.62
CA LEU A 163 -11.87 2.31 9.94
C LEU A 163 -10.72 1.35 10.25
N MET A 164 -9.62 1.46 9.52
CA MET A 164 -8.44 0.63 9.73
C MET A 164 -7.69 0.98 11.00
N ILE A 165 -7.47 2.28 11.28
CA ILE A 165 -6.83 2.72 12.53
C ILE A 165 -7.64 2.22 13.73
N THR A 166 -8.96 2.44 13.70
CA THR A 166 -9.84 1.99 14.78
C THR A 166 -9.83 0.47 14.92
N GLY A 167 -9.87 -0.28 13.82
CA GLY A 167 -9.75 -1.74 13.82
C GLY A 167 -8.45 -2.25 14.41
N PHE A 168 -7.30 -1.69 14.03
CA PHE A 168 -6.00 -2.08 14.59
C PHE A 168 -5.86 -1.75 16.07
N VAL A 169 -6.33 -0.57 16.50
CA VAL A 169 -6.33 -0.17 17.90
C VAL A 169 -7.21 -1.12 18.72
N ALA A 170 -8.43 -1.40 18.25
CA ALA A 170 -9.33 -2.35 18.91
C ALA A 170 -8.70 -3.74 19.00
N MET A 171 -8.13 -4.24 17.90
CA MET A 171 -7.49 -5.56 17.87
C MET A 171 -6.28 -5.65 18.80
N PHE A 172 -5.48 -4.58 18.93
CA PHE A 172 -4.38 -4.51 19.88
C PHE A 172 -4.87 -4.64 21.33
N PHE A 173 -5.92 -3.90 21.71
CA PHE A 173 -6.47 -3.96 23.06
C PHE A 173 -7.15 -5.30 23.36
N ILE A 174 -7.97 -5.83 22.43
CA ILE A 174 -8.62 -7.14 22.58
C ILE A 174 -7.55 -8.23 22.76
N SER A 175 -6.53 -8.26 21.90
CA SER A 175 -5.46 -9.25 21.99
C SER A 175 -4.67 -9.12 23.31
N THR A 176 -4.46 -7.89 23.79
CA THR A 176 -3.77 -7.65 25.06
C THR A 176 -4.59 -8.17 26.25
N LEU A 177 -5.90 -7.93 26.24
CA LEU A 177 -6.80 -8.37 27.32
C LEU A 177 -6.99 -9.89 27.34
N GLU A 178 -7.10 -10.53 26.16
CA GLU A 178 -7.29 -11.99 26.07
C GLU A 178 -6.02 -12.78 26.34
N PHE A 179 -4.85 -12.28 25.90
CA PHE A 179 -3.59 -13.03 25.96
C PHE A 179 -2.59 -12.50 26.99
N GLY A 180 -2.97 -11.53 27.83
CA GLY A 180 -2.10 -10.97 28.88
C GLY A 180 -1.01 -10.03 28.37
N GLY A 181 -1.15 -9.51 27.15
CA GLY A 181 -0.23 -8.53 26.56
C GLY A 181 1.05 -9.09 25.94
N LEU A 182 1.94 -8.18 25.52
CA LEU A 182 3.12 -8.50 24.70
C LEU A 182 4.16 -9.36 25.44
N GLU A 183 4.24 -9.26 26.77
CA GLU A 183 5.17 -10.05 27.58
C GLU A 183 4.86 -11.55 27.54
N HIS A 184 3.58 -11.92 27.41
CA HIS A 184 3.11 -13.29 27.34
C HIS A 184 3.16 -13.86 25.91
N ALA A 185 3.20 -13.01 24.89
CA ALA A 185 3.20 -13.43 23.49
C ALA A 185 4.40 -14.32 23.13
N GLY A 186 5.62 -13.94 23.55
CA GLY A 186 6.84 -14.71 23.29
C GLY A 186 6.79 -16.13 23.88
N PRO A 187 6.54 -16.28 25.19
CA PRO A 187 6.34 -17.59 25.82
C PRO A 187 5.26 -18.45 25.14
N LEU A 188 4.09 -17.87 24.81
CA LEU A 188 3.00 -18.59 24.13
C LEU A 188 3.41 -19.07 22.73
N MET A 189 4.09 -18.22 21.96
CA MET A 189 4.61 -18.58 20.63
C MET A 189 5.63 -19.71 20.74
N ARG A 190 6.55 -19.63 21.72
CA ARG A 190 7.59 -20.63 21.94
C ARG A 190 7.03 -21.98 22.39
N GLN A 191 5.95 -21.98 23.17
CA GLN A 191 5.24 -23.19 23.57
C GLN A 191 4.61 -23.91 22.37
N LYS A 192 4.06 -23.15 21.41
CA LYS A 192 3.48 -23.71 20.19
C LYS A 192 4.53 -24.28 19.25
N ASP A 193 5.57 -23.50 18.98
CA ASP A 193 6.72 -23.91 18.18
C ASP A 193 7.92 -23.01 18.52
N PRO A 194 9.02 -23.57 19.07
CA PRO A 194 10.23 -22.80 19.38
C PRO A 194 10.78 -22.00 18.19
N ALA A 195 10.58 -22.47 16.95
CA ALA A 195 11.04 -21.80 15.74
C ALA A 195 10.38 -20.43 15.53
N LEU A 196 9.16 -20.21 16.06
CA LEU A 196 8.45 -18.93 15.96
C LEU A 196 9.14 -17.80 16.74
N THR A 197 10.00 -18.14 17.69
CA THR A 197 10.79 -17.17 18.48
C THR A 197 12.28 -17.20 18.14
N ALA A 198 12.66 -17.94 17.10
CA ALA A 198 14.05 -18.08 16.70
C ALA A 198 14.64 -16.75 16.22
N VAL A 199 15.92 -16.54 16.56
CA VAL A 199 16.71 -15.44 16.05
C VAL A 199 17.05 -15.73 14.58
N PRO A 200 16.99 -14.74 13.66
CA PRO A 200 17.38 -14.93 12.27
C PRO A 200 18.82 -15.43 12.16
N ASP A 201 19.02 -16.54 11.44
CA ASP A 201 20.35 -17.01 11.06
C ASP A 201 20.97 -16.07 9.99
N GLY A 202 22.25 -16.28 9.66
CA GLY A 202 22.95 -15.44 8.68
C GLY A 202 22.28 -15.39 7.31
N ALA A 203 21.69 -16.52 6.86
CA ALA A 203 20.93 -16.58 5.62
C ALA A 203 19.62 -15.77 5.69
N SER A 204 18.89 -15.84 6.81
CA SER A 204 17.68 -15.03 7.02
C SER A 204 18.00 -13.55 7.13
N MET A 205 19.07 -13.17 7.82
CA MET A 205 19.51 -11.79 7.90
C MET A 205 19.90 -11.25 6.51
N THR A 206 20.60 -12.05 5.71
CA THR A 206 20.92 -11.68 4.32
C THR A 206 19.66 -11.47 3.49
N ARG A 207 18.65 -12.34 3.64
CA ARG A 207 17.35 -12.19 2.97
C ARG A 207 16.62 -10.94 3.43
N TRP A 208 16.65 -10.62 4.74
CA TRP A 208 16.03 -9.42 5.30
C TRP A 208 16.65 -8.16 4.70
N VAL A 209 17.99 -8.05 4.72
CA VAL A 209 18.72 -6.91 4.17
C VAL A 209 18.46 -6.80 2.66
N SER A 210 18.56 -7.90 1.93
CA SER A 210 18.29 -7.92 0.48
C SER A 210 16.87 -7.43 0.17
N TRP A 211 15.88 -7.88 0.95
CA TRP A 211 14.50 -7.47 0.79
C TRP A 211 14.32 -5.97 1.10
N CYS A 212 14.91 -5.47 2.19
CA CYS A 212 14.86 -4.04 2.56
C CYS A 212 15.45 -3.14 1.48
N ILE A 213 16.60 -3.51 0.91
CA ILE A 213 17.22 -2.77 -0.19
C ILE A 213 16.32 -2.80 -1.43
N LEU A 214 15.80 -3.98 -1.78
CA LEU A 214 14.93 -4.17 -2.95
C LEU A 214 13.69 -3.27 -2.86
N ILE A 215 12.97 -3.29 -1.74
CA ILE A 215 11.75 -2.50 -1.58
C ILE A 215 12.07 -1.01 -1.40
N GLY A 216 13.15 -0.66 -0.70
CA GLY A 216 13.56 0.73 -0.50
C GLY A 216 13.89 1.40 -1.84
N VAL A 217 14.55 0.68 -2.75
CA VAL A 217 14.87 1.23 -4.09
C VAL A 217 13.66 1.20 -5.02
N SER A 218 12.84 0.15 -4.99
CA SER A 218 11.76 -0.03 -5.99
C SER A 218 10.46 0.71 -5.65
N TYR A 219 10.04 0.69 -4.38
CA TYR A 219 8.72 1.16 -3.97
C TYR A 219 8.49 2.68 -4.13
N PRO A 220 9.51 3.57 -4.00
CA PRO A 220 9.35 4.99 -4.33
C PRO A 220 8.89 5.26 -5.77
N PHE A 221 9.14 4.34 -6.70
CA PHE A 221 8.73 4.45 -8.10
C PHE A 221 7.42 3.72 -8.41
N ASN A 222 6.75 3.17 -7.38
CA ASN A 222 5.50 2.49 -7.54
C ASN A 222 4.42 3.47 -8.07
N PRO A 223 3.67 3.11 -9.13
CA PRO A 223 2.77 4.06 -9.81
C PRO A 223 1.62 4.55 -8.91
N ILE A 224 1.14 3.72 -7.98
CA ILE A 224 0.10 4.10 -7.00
C ILE A 224 0.62 5.24 -6.11
N TRP A 225 1.87 5.16 -5.68
CA TRP A 225 2.53 6.20 -4.88
C TRP A 225 2.82 7.45 -5.68
N LEU A 226 3.37 7.30 -6.89
CA LEU A 226 3.68 8.41 -7.77
C LEU A 226 2.43 9.20 -8.17
N GLN A 227 1.29 8.55 -8.36
CA GLN A 227 0.03 9.23 -8.64
C GLN A 227 -0.39 10.15 -7.48
N ARG A 228 -0.29 9.67 -6.24
CA ARG A 228 -0.60 10.46 -5.03
C ARG A 228 0.39 11.59 -4.82
N LEU A 229 1.67 11.34 -5.12
CA LEU A 229 2.71 12.37 -5.16
C LEU A 229 2.34 13.49 -6.14
N PHE A 230 1.90 13.16 -7.36
CA PHE A 230 1.52 14.16 -8.36
C PHE A 230 0.23 14.89 -8.01
N ALA A 231 -0.68 14.22 -7.30
CA ALA A 231 -1.91 14.80 -6.79
C ALA A 231 -1.70 15.71 -5.57
N ALA A 232 -0.51 15.80 -4.97
CA ALA A 232 -0.27 16.65 -3.81
C ALA A 232 -0.47 18.15 -4.14
N LYS A 233 -1.00 18.92 -3.17
CA LYS A 233 -1.25 20.37 -3.32
C LYS A 233 0.04 21.18 -3.24
N GLY A 234 0.89 20.93 -2.24
CA GLY A 234 2.14 21.67 -2.02
C GLY A 234 3.33 20.78 -1.65
N SER A 235 4.54 21.31 -1.79
CA SER A 235 5.79 20.61 -1.45
C SER A 235 5.98 20.40 0.05
N ARG A 236 5.32 21.21 0.89
CA ARG A 236 5.26 21.02 2.34
C ARG A 236 4.48 19.76 2.71
N ASP A 237 3.56 19.32 1.86
CA ASP A 237 2.71 18.16 2.11
C ASP A 237 3.45 16.83 1.90
N LEU A 238 4.71 16.88 1.45
CA LEU A 238 5.55 15.71 1.16
C LEU A 238 6.62 15.45 2.21
N ARG A 239 6.69 16.27 3.27
CA ARG A 239 7.67 16.16 4.35
C ARG A 239 7.06 15.46 5.57
N VAL A 240 6.34 14.36 5.34
CA VAL A 240 5.76 13.51 6.40
C VAL A 240 6.66 12.32 6.66
#